data_AF-A0AA97GZK2-F1
#
_entry.id   AF-A0AA97GZK2-F1
#
_cell.length_a   1.000
_cell.length_b   1.000
_cell.length_c   1.000
_cell.angle_alpha   90.00
_cell.angle_beta   90.00
_cell.angle_gamma   90.00
#
_symmetry.space_group_name_H-M   'P 1'
#
loop_
_entity.id
_entity.type
_entity.pdbx_description
1 polymer ?
#
loop_
_entity_poly.entity_id
_entity_poly.type
_entity_poly.pdbx_seq_one_letter_code
_entity_poly.pdbx_strand_id
1 'polypeptide(L)' 'MDAVKYWNTTGRKYGAKSKEVREWMLDSNNYTLDHYSLNRSAGAKLKEGYKPPSK' A
#
# COMPACT_ATOMS: atom_id res chain seq x y z
N MET A 1 1.52 6.07 6.29
CA MET A 1 0.46 5.03 6.25
C MET A 1 0.88 4.04 5.19
N ASP A 2 0.93 2.73 5.46
CA ASP A 2 1.48 1.74 4.51
C ASP A 2 0.55 1.54 3.28
N ALA A 3 1.14 1.28 2.11
CA ALA A 3 0.43 0.94 0.87
C ALA A 3 -0.48 -0.28 1.01
N VAL A 4 -0.02 -1.35 1.69
CA VAL A 4 -0.84 -2.56 1.93
C VAL A 4 -2.05 -2.21 2.80
N LYS A 5 -1.85 -1.39 3.82
CA LYS A 5 -2.91 -0.94 4.73
C LYS A 5 -3.94 -0.09 3.99
N TYR A 6 -3.49 0.92 3.25
CA TYR A 6 -4.37 1.76 2.42
C TYR A 6 -5.17 0.93 1.42
N TRP A 7 -4.51 -0.01 0.71
CA TRP A 7 -5.18 -0.88 -0.23
C TRP A 7 -6.28 -1.71 0.44
N ASN A 8 -5.96 -2.34 1.57
CA ASN A 8 -6.88 -3.22 2.28
C ASN A 8 -8.09 -2.50 2.90
N THR A 9 -7.93 -1.23 3.30
CA THR A 9 -9.01 -0.43 3.92
C THR A 9 -9.81 0.39 2.91
N THR A 10 -9.14 0.96 1.92
CA THR A 10 -9.66 2.06 1.08
C THR A 10 -9.49 1.76 -0.40
N GLY A 11 -8.25 1.59 -0.88
CA GLY A 11 -7.94 1.52 -2.31
C GLY A 11 -8.66 0.40 -3.07
N ARG A 12 -8.78 -0.79 -2.47
CA ARG A 12 -9.45 -1.94 -3.13
C ARG A 12 -10.93 -1.70 -3.47
N LYS A 13 -11.56 -0.70 -2.85
CA LYS A 13 -12.98 -0.35 -3.08
C LYS A 13 -13.20 0.48 -4.34
N TYR A 14 -12.18 1.21 -4.80
CA TYR A 14 -12.26 2.03 -6.01
C TYR A 14 -11.89 1.24 -7.26
N GLY A 15 -11.05 0.20 -7.11
CA GLY A 15 -10.57 -0.66 -8.18
C GLY A 15 -9.09 -0.40 -8.49
N ALA A 16 -8.35 -1.43 -8.91
CA ALA A 16 -6.89 -1.42 -9.04
C ALA A 16 -6.34 -0.34 -10.00
N LYS A 17 -7.14 0.13 -10.96
CA LYS A 17 -6.77 1.13 -11.97
C LYS A 17 -7.60 2.42 -11.88
N SER A 18 -8.32 2.61 -10.78
CA SER A 18 -9.06 3.84 -10.52
C SER A 18 -8.12 5.05 -10.42
N LYS A 19 -8.66 6.24 -10.69
CA LYS A 19 -7.90 7.48 -10.64
C LYS A 19 -7.43 7.76 -9.21
N GLU A 20 -8.30 7.51 -8.24
CA GLU A 20 -8.09 7.71 -6.81
C GLU A 20 -6.94 6.85 -6.27
N VAL A 21 -6.89 5.57 -6.66
CA VAL A 21 -5.78 4.69 -6.25
C VAL A 21 -4.47 5.14 -6.87
N ARG A 22 -4.47 5.59 -8.14
CA ARG A 22 -3.25 6.09 -8.79
C ARG A 22 -2.75 7.37 -8.16
N GLU A 23 -3.62 8.33 -7.88
CA GLU A 23 -3.25 9.58 -7.21
C GLU A 23 -2.61 9.30 -5.85
N TRP A 24 -3.17 8.37 -5.07
CA TRP A 24 -2.60 7.98 -3.79
C TRP A 24 -1.24 7.27 -3.94
N MET A 25 -1.13 6.32 -4.87
CA MET A 25 0.10 5.55 -5.10
C MET A 25 1.24 6.38 -5.70
N LEU A 26 0.94 7.47 -6.40
CA LEU A 26 1.92 8.36 -7.03
C LEU A 26 2.38 9.50 -6.11
N ASP A 27 1.68 9.75 -5.01
CA ASP A 27 2.06 10.78 -4.05
C ASP A 27 3.19 10.27 -3.14
N SER A 28 4.36 10.86 -3.30
CA SER A 28 5.57 10.52 -2.52
C SER A 28 5.41 10.77 -1.03
N ASN A 29 4.50 11.65 -0.60
CA ASN A 29 4.24 11.93 0.81
C ASN A 29 3.55 10.75 1.54
N ASN A 30 2.99 9.79 0.80
CA ASN A 30 2.38 8.60 1.38
C ASN A 30 3.41 7.54 1.83
N TYR A 31 4.68 7.71 1.44
CA TYR A 31 5.74 6.75 1.71
C TYR A 31 6.81 7.31 2.64
N THR A 32 7.35 6.45 3.49
CA THR A 32 8.56 6.72 4.26
C THR A 32 9.67 5.82 3.72
N LEU A 33 10.75 6.42 3.21
CA LEU A 33 11.90 5.67 2.71
C LEU A 33 12.72 5.17 3.91
N ASP A 34 12.67 3.88 4.13
CA ASP A 34 13.46 3.21 5.17
C ASP A 34 14.65 2.47 4.55
N HIS A 35 15.72 2.30 5.31
CA HIS A 35 16.92 1.61 4.84
C HIS A 35 16.60 0.15 4.47
N TYR A 36 17.15 -0.35 3.36
CA TYR A 36 16.71 -1.62 2.75
C TYR A 36 16.73 -2.82 3.71
N SER A 37 17.69 -2.87 4.63
CA SER A 37 17.82 -3.92 5.64
C SER A 37 16.67 -3.91 6.65
N LEU A 38 16.28 -2.71 7.11
CA LEU A 38 15.16 -2.51 8.02
C LEU A 38 13.85 -2.81 7.30
N ASN A 39 13.69 -2.27 6.08
CA ASN A 39 12.48 -2.45 5.29
C ASN A 39 12.20 -3.94 4.99
N ARG A 40 13.23 -4.71 4.61
CA ARG A 40 13.10 -6.16 4.37
C ARG A 40 12.71 -6.93 5.64
N SER A 41 13.36 -6.65 6.77
CA SER A 41 13.10 -7.36 8.02
C SER A 41 11.75 -6.98 8.64
N ALA A 42 11.35 -5.71 8.53
CA ALA A 42 10.04 -5.22 8.96
C ALA A 42 8.92 -5.79 8.08
N GLY A 43 9.11 -5.77 6.75
CA GLY A 43 8.19 -6.37 5.79
C GLY A 43 7.96 -7.86 6.05
N ALA A 44 9.00 -8.63 6.37
CA ALA A 44 8.87 -10.05 6.70
C ALA A 44 8.08 -10.31 8.00
N LYS A 45 8.01 -9.33 8.92
CA LYS A 45 7.22 -9.42 10.15
C LYS A 45 5.76 -9.04 9.93
N LEU A 46 5.46 -8.24 8.90
CA LEU A 46 4.10 -7.89 8.53
C LEU A 46 3.42 -9.14 7.92
N LYS A 47 2.43 -9.70 8.61
CA LYS A 47 1.59 -10.79 8.09
C LYS A 47 0.46 -10.28 7.17
N GLU A 48 0.62 -9.08 6.64
CA GLU A 48 -0.38 -8.40 5.83
C GLU A 48 -0.03 -8.51 4.34
N GLY A 49 -0.98 -8.96 3.53
CA GLY A 49 -0.87 -9.02 2.09
C GLY A 49 -1.96 -8.20 1.41
N TYR A 50 -1.78 -7.97 0.11
CA TYR A 50 -2.81 -7.32 -0.72
C TYR A 50 -4.04 -8.24 -0.85
N LYS A 51 -5.21 -7.75 -0.44
CA LYS A 51 -6.50 -8.42 -0.69
C LYS A 51 -6.94 -8.24 -2.15
N PRO A 52 -7.80 -9.11 -2.70
CA PRO A 52 -8.37 -8.88 -4.02
C PRO A 52 -9.19 -7.58 -4.08
N PRO A 53 -9.31 -6.95 -5.28
CA PRO A 53 -10.21 -5.82 -5.50
C PRO A 53 -11.64 -6.18 -5.11
N SER A 54 -12.38 -5.24 -4.52
CA SER A 54 -13.78 -5.46 -4.15
C SER A 54 -14.78 -4.90 -5.17
N LYS A 55 -14.28 -4.42 -6.31
CA LYS A 55 -15.04 -3.76 -7.37
C LYS A 55 -14.46 -4.14 -8.72
#